data_AF-A0A3B8RQR7-F1
#
_entry.id   AF-A0A3B8RQR7-F1
#
_cell.length_a   1.000
_cell.length_b   1.000
_cell.length_c   1.000
_cell.angle_alpha   90.00
_cell.angle_beta   90.00
_cell.angle_gamma   90.00
#
_symmetry.space_group_name_H-M   'P 1'
#
loop_
_entity.id
_entity.type
_entity.pdbx_description
1 polymer ?
#
loop_
_entity_poly.entity_id
_entity_poly.type
_entity_poly.pdbx_seq_one_letter_code
_entity_poly.pdbx_strand_id
1 'polypeptide(L)'
;MKYILIFFLFILLITNTYSLSNVNPDISLIGTFSAFTNNIKDTPEHGKLNFETPSMELYIDGYLNPYSHATANIALEGGEFHLEEIYAQILRGLPLDMQIKAGKYLVGYGKINTIHPHAWQFIERPLFHQVFFGPEGFNDIGVNFSFILPTESFYSNLDLGICKGDAIAKTEVFDPADADNYVDFRGNSPIFVGRLSSFFDLDDYTNLEVGLSSSYGVHAKMDFNTVGDSTAELENKSLKYFYGG
;
A
#
# COMPACT_ATOMS: atom_id res chain seq x y z
N MET A 1 21.68 -38.46 5.56
CA MET A 1 20.82 -37.28 5.83
C MET A 1 20.80 -36.24 4.70
N LYS A 2 21.13 -36.60 3.44
CA LYS A 2 21.14 -35.66 2.29
C LYS A 2 19.97 -35.85 1.31
N TYR A 3 19.18 -36.91 1.49
CA TYR A 3 18.08 -37.30 0.59
C TYR A 3 16.68 -37.00 1.14
N ILE A 4 16.57 -36.54 2.39
CA ILE A 4 15.27 -36.14 2.98
C ILE A 4 14.91 -34.69 2.62
N LEU A 5 15.89 -33.84 2.34
CA LEU A 5 15.65 -32.44 1.93
C LEU A 5 15.17 -32.31 0.47
N ILE A 6 15.46 -33.31 -0.37
CA ILE A 6 15.06 -33.32 -1.79
C ILE A 6 13.59 -33.76 -1.95
N PHE A 7 13.02 -34.47 -0.97
CA PHE A 7 11.63 -34.90 -1.03
C PHE A 7 10.63 -33.76 -0.70
N PHE A 8 11.06 -32.72 0.03
CA PHE A 8 10.21 -31.58 0.34
C PHE A 8 10.11 -30.54 -0.80
N LEU A 9 11.04 -30.58 -1.76
CA LEU A 9 11.07 -29.63 -2.89
C LEU A 9 10.28 -30.10 -4.13
N PHE A 10 9.71 -31.31 -4.11
CA PHE A 10 9.12 -31.93 -5.31
C PHE A 10 7.57 -32.05 -5.28
N ILE A 11 6.89 -31.54 -4.25
CA ILE A 11 5.42 -31.63 -4.13
C ILE A 11 4.69 -30.37 -4.66
N LEU A 12 5.40 -29.41 -5.26
CA LEU A 12 4.79 -28.16 -5.73
C LEU A 12 4.41 -28.10 -7.22
N LEU A 13 4.28 -29.24 -7.90
CA LEU A 13 3.98 -29.26 -9.34
C LEU A 13 2.87 -30.25 -9.72
N ILE A 14 1.69 -30.08 -9.11
CA ILE A 14 0.43 -30.50 -9.73
C ILE A 14 -0.51 -29.29 -9.69
N THR A 15 -0.20 -28.27 -10.48
CA THR A 15 -1.18 -27.22 -10.77
C THR A 15 -2.13 -27.77 -11.82
N ASN A 16 -3.35 -28.14 -11.42
CA ASN A 16 -4.45 -28.20 -12.37
C ASN A 16 -4.67 -26.76 -12.86
N THR A 17 -4.23 -26.47 -14.07
CA THR A 17 -4.54 -25.21 -14.76
C THR A 17 -6.03 -25.20 -15.10
N TYR A 18 -6.86 -24.65 -14.22
CA TYR A 18 -8.23 -24.30 -14.55
C TYR A 18 -8.22 -22.89 -15.15
N SER A 19 -8.11 -22.80 -16.48
CA SER A 19 -8.43 -21.56 -17.21
C SER A 19 -9.84 -21.65 -17.74
N LEU A 20 -10.76 -20.90 -17.13
CA LEU A 20 -11.63 -19.90 -17.76
C LEU A 20 -12.62 -19.39 -16.68
N SER A 21 -12.34 -18.22 -16.09
CA SER A 21 -13.42 -17.37 -15.58
C SER A 21 -13.88 -16.51 -16.75
N ASN A 22 -15.08 -16.77 -17.27
CA ASN A 22 -15.74 -15.92 -18.28
C ASN A 22 -16.51 -14.77 -17.57
N VAL A 23 -15.96 -14.28 -16.45
CA VAL A 23 -16.60 -13.26 -15.64
C VAL A 23 -16.04 -11.92 -16.07
N ASN A 24 -16.91 -11.05 -16.55
CA ASN A 24 -16.56 -9.65 -16.76
C ASN A 24 -16.21 -9.04 -15.41
N PRO A 25 -15.14 -8.23 -15.31
CA PRO A 25 -14.84 -7.54 -14.07
C PRO A 25 -15.99 -6.58 -13.71
N ASP A 26 -16.14 -6.34 -12.42
CA ASP A 26 -16.91 -5.22 -11.93
C ASP A 26 -16.14 -3.94 -12.26
N ILE A 27 -16.84 -2.95 -12.82
CA ILE A 27 -16.27 -1.67 -13.22
C ILE A 27 -17.10 -0.57 -12.55
N SER A 28 -16.44 0.32 -11.83
CA SER A 28 -17.06 1.52 -11.25
C SER A 28 -16.23 2.76 -11.54
N LEU A 29 -16.91 3.88 -11.70
CA LEU A 29 -16.30 5.19 -11.83
C LEU A 29 -16.79 6.05 -10.67
N ILE A 30 -15.87 6.58 -9.87
CA ILE A 30 -16.14 7.44 -8.73
C ILE A 30 -15.67 8.85 -9.11
N GLY A 31 -16.52 9.86 -8.92
CA GLY A 31 -16.17 11.26 -9.17
C GLY A 31 -16.21 12.07 -7.89
N THR A 32 -15.20 12.91 -7.69
CA THR A 32 -15.07 13.77 -6.50
C THR A 32 -15.20 15.23 -6.91
N PHE A 33 -16.09 15.95 -6.21
CA PHE A 33 -16.32 17.38 -6.41
C PHE A 33 -16.33 18.06 -5.04
N SER A 34 -15.41 18.98 -4.82
CA SER A 34 -15.24 19.64 -3.54
C SER A 34 -15.36 21.15 -3.66
N ALA A 35 -15.96 21.76 -2.65
CA ALA A 35 -15.96 23.19 -2.46
C ALA A 35 -15.61 23.50 -1.01
N PHE A 36 -14.75 24.49 -0.79
CA PHE A 36 -14.27 24.82 0.54
C PHE A 36 -14.12 26.33 0.73
N THR A 37 -14.07 26.73 2.00
CA THR A 37 -13.64 28.06 2.41
C THR A 37 -12.63 27.90 3.54
N ASN A 38 -11.61 28.74 3.58
CA ASN A 38 -10.65 28.75 4.66
C ASN A 38 -10.44 30.18 5.18
N ASN A 39 -10.05 30.28 6.45
CA ASN A 39 -9.77 31.54 7.12
C ASN A 39 -8.27 31.71 7.42
N ILE A 40 -7.42 31.04 6.64
CA ILE A 40 -5.96 31.17 6.78
C ILE A 40 -5.61 32.58 6.32
N LYS A 41 -4.97 33.37 7.19
CA LYS A 41 -4.58 34.74 6.83
C LYS A 41 -3.48 34.71 5.78
N ASP A 42 -3.45 35.73 4.93
CA ASP A 42 -2.44 35.93 3.88
C ASP A 42 -2.44 34.88 2.75
N THR A 43 -3.51 34.09 2.62
CA THR A 43 -3.72 33.21 1.46
C THR A 43 -4.68 33.87 0.45
N PRO A 44 -4.52 33.63 -0.87
CA PRO A 44 -5.45 34.14 -1.88
C PRO A 44 -6.90 33.69 -1.65
N GLU A 45 -7.09 32.55 -1.00
CA GLU A 45 -8.39 31.90 -0.75
C GLU A 45 -9.12 32.42 0.50
N HIS A 46 -8.49 33.29 1.31
CA HIS A 46 -9.01 33.75 2.60
C HIS A 46 -10.45 34.29 2.50
N GLY A 47 -11.38 33.64 3.21
CA GLY A 47 -12.79 34.03 3.28
C GLY A 47 -13.55 33.89 1.96
N LYS A 48 -12.96 33.25 0.95
CA LYS A 48 -13.61 33.02 -0.35
C LYS A 48 -14.20 31.61 -0.41
N LEU A 49 -15.25 31.45 -1.21
CA LEU A 49 -15.72 30.14 -1.66
C LEU A 49 -14.85 29.69 -2.83
N ASN A 50 -14.22 28.54 -2.68
CA ASN A 50 -13.34 27.94 -3.68
C ASN A 50 -13.91 26.60 -4.12
N PHE A 51 -13.59 26.20 -5.34
CA PHE A 51 -13.94 24.91 -5.92
C PHE A 51 -12.65 24.21 -6.32
N GLU A 52 -12.52 22.95 -5.93
CA GLU A 52 -11.38 22.13 -6.36
C GLU A 52 -11.59 21.65 -7.79
N THR A 53 -10.49 21.35 -8.48
CA THR A 53 -10.53 20.64 -9.76
C THR A 53 -11.18 19.28 -9.53
N PRO A 54 -12.27 18.92 -10.24
CA PRO A 54 -12.87 17.61 -10.10
C PRO A 54 -11.87 16.50 -10.43
N SER A 55 -11.89 15.44 -9.63
CA SER A 55 -11.15 14.21 -9.92
C SER A 55 -12.11 13.05 -10.20
N MET A 56 -11.59 12.01 -10.83
CA MET A 56 -12.30 10.75 -10.98
C MET A 56 -11.39 9.56 -10.81
N GLU A 57 -11.96 8.43 -10.44
CA GLU A 57 -11.24 7.20 -10.17
C GLU A 57 -11.99 6.03 -10.80
N LEU A 58 -11.31 5.31 -11.69
CA LEU A 58 -11.80 4.12 -12.36
C LEU A 58 -11.30 2.89 -11.61
N TYR A 59 -12.25 2.12 -11.08
CA TYR A 59 -11.98 0.87 -10.38
C TYR A 59 -12.44 -0.31 -11.25
N ILE A 60 -11.54 -1.27 -11.45
CA ILE A 60 -11.77 -2.50 -12.20
C ILE A 60 -11.37 -3.66 -11.31
N ASP A 61 -12.31 -4.57 -11.02
CA ASP A 61 -12.12 -5.60 -10.01
C ASP A 61 -12.78 -6.91 -10.43
N GLY A 62 -12.11 -8.05 -10.25
CA GLY A 62 -12.75 -9.31 -10.62
C GLY A 62 -11.94 -10.57 -10.38
N TYR A 63 -12.67 -11.69 -10.29
CA TYR A 63 -12.07 -13.03 -10.20
C TYR A 63 -11.55 -13.50 -11.56
N LEU A 64 -10.24 -13.78 -11.61
CA LEU A 64 -9.58 -14.37 -12.79
C LEU A 64 -9.91 -15.87 -12.92
N ASN A 65 -10.13 -16.54 -11.78
CA ASN A 65 -10.56 -17.93 -11.64
C ASN A 65 -11.06 -18.15 -10.18
N PRO A 66 -11.56 -19.35 -9.80
CA PRO A 66 -12.06 -19.58 -8.43
C PRO A 66 -11.05 -19.40 -7.28
N TYR A 67 -9.75 -19.29 -7.59
CA TYR A 67 -8.65 -19.18 -6.63
C TYR A 67 -7.99 -17.80 -6.63
N SER A 68 -8.13 -17.02 -7.70
CA SER A 68 -7.41 -15.76 -7.85
C SER A 68 -8.27 -14.60 -8.33
N HIS A 69 -7.87 -13.41 -7.93
CA HIS A 69 -8.58 -12.16 -8.11
C HIS A 69 -7.60 -11.06 -8.53
N ALA A 70 -8.06 -10.06 -9.27
CA ALA A 70 -7.23 -8.92 -9.65
C ALA A 70 -8.01 -7.61 -9.57
N THR A 71 -7.28 -6.55 -9.29
CA THR A 71 -7.77 -5.18 -9.15
C THR A 71 -6.87 -4.24 -9.92
N ALA A 72 -7.46 -3.25 -10.58
CA ALA A 72 -6.78 -2.08 -11.12
C ALA A 72 -7.55 -0.81 -10.74
N ASN A 73 -6.81 0.22 -10.35
CA ASN A 73 -7.32 1.51 -9.93
C ASN A 73 -6.54 2.62 -10.65
N ILE A 74 -7.26 3.46 -11.38
CA ILE A 74 -6.70 4.55 -12.17
C ILE A 74 -7.43 5.84 -11.81
N ALA A 75 -6.70 6.80 -11.27
CA ALA A 75 -7.22 8.13 -10.98
C ALA A 75 -6.90 9.12 -12.10
N LEU A 76 -7.76 10.12 -12.25
CA LEU A 76 -7.53 11.34 -13.01
C LEU A 76 -7.62 12.51 -12.03
N GLU A 77 -6.48 13.13 -11.75
CA GLU A 77 -6.37 14.23 -10.80
C GLU A 77 -5.59 15.37 -11.45
N GLY A 78 -6.06 16.61 -11.34
CA GLY A 78 -5.39 17.76 -11.97
C GLY A 78 -5.26 17.70 -13.50
N GLY A 79 -5.95 16.77 -14.17
CA GLY A 79 -5.84 16.52 -15.60
C GLY A 79 -4.81 15.45 -15.98
N GLU A 80 -4.16 14.80 -15.02
CA GLU A 80 -3.17 13.74 -15.23
C GLU A 80 -3.71 12.38 -14.75
N PHE A 81 -3.37 11.32 -15.49
CA PHE A 81 -3.74 9.96 -15.12
C PHE A 81 -2.68 9.34 -14.20
N HIS A 82 -3.13 8.83 -13.06
CA HIS A 82 -2.30 8.14 -12.08
C HIS A 82 -2.74 6.69 -11.95
N LEU A 83 -1.80 5.75 -12.13
CA LEU A 83 -2.02 4.36 -11.78
C LEU A 83 -1.81 4.21 -10.28
N GLU A 84 -2.88 4.15 -9.51
CA GLU A 84 -2.80 4.07 -8.05
C GLU A 84 -2.51 2.65 -7.59
N GLU A 85 -3.32 1.69 -8.05
CA GLU A 85 -3.18 0.28 -7.68
C GLU A 85 -3.31 -0.61 -8.91
N ILE A 86 -2.50 -1.66 -8.97
CA ILE A 86 -2.68 -2.78 -9.88
C ILE A 86 -2.07 -4.01 -9.25
N TYR A 87 -2.90 -4.98 -8.88
CA TYR A 87 -2.41 -6.17 -8.20
C TYR A 87 -3.27 -7.39 -8.51
N ALA A 88 -2.71 -8.56 -8.27
CA ALA A 88 -3.40 -9.83 -8.28
C ALA A 88 -3.23 -10.54 -6.94
N GLN A 89 -4.19 -11.38 -6.60
CA GLN A 89 -4.25 -12.15 -5.37
C GLN A 89 -4.53 -13.62 -5.65
N ILE A 90 -3.84 -14.50 -4.93
CA ILE A 90 -4.25 -15.89 -4.73
C ILE A 90 -4.96 -15.92 -3.37
N LEU A 91 -6.27 -16.16 -3.39
CA LEU A 91 -7.16 -16.03 -2.24
C LEU A 91 -7.35 -17.35 -1.47
N ARG A 92 -7.06 -18.50 -2.09
CA ARG A 92 -7.25 -19.82 -1.51
C ARG A 92 -6.49 -20.89 -2.29
N GLY A 93 -6.46 -22.11 -1.73
CA GLY A 93 -5.83 -23.27 -2.38
C GLY A 93 -4.33 -23.41 -2.09
N LEU A 94 -3.77 -22.51 -1.28
CA LEU A 94 -2.42 -22.64 -0.74
C LEU A 94 -2.44 -23.31 0.63
N PRO A 95 -1.34 -23.97 1.05
CA PRO A 95 -1.23 -24.53 2.39
C PRO A 95 -1.45 -23.47 3.47
N LEU A 96 -1.99 -23.91 4.62
CA LEU A 96 -2.26 -23.05 5.79
C LEU A 96 -3.25 -21.92 5.53
N ASP A 97 -4.15 -22.08 4.55
CA ASP A 97 -5.09 -21.05 4.11
C ASP A 97 -4.42 -19.70 3.79
N MET A 98 -3.15 -19.78 3.36
CA MET A 98 -2.34 -18.62 3.02
C MET A 98 -2.91 -17.91 1.79
N GLN A 99 -2.89 -16.58 1.84
CA GLN A 99 -3.19 -15.73 0.68
C GLN A 99 -1.93 -15.00 0.25
N ILE A 100 -1.80 -14.76 -1.06
CA ILE A 100 -0.69 -13.99 -1.63
C ILE A 100 -1.28 -12.83 -2.42
N LYS A 101 -0.82 -11.60 -2.18
CA LYS A 101 -1.10 -10.41 -3.00
C LYS A 101 0.19 -9.91 -3.61
N ALA A 102 0.21 -9.61 -4.91
CA ALA A 102 1.38 -9.09 -5.60
C ALA A 102 1.00 -8.01 -6.62
N GLY A 103 1.75 -6.90 -6.64
CA GLY A 103 1.51 -5.75 -7.53
C GLY A 103 1.80 -4.43 -6.85
N LYS A 104 1.27 -3.33 -7.40
CA LYS A 104 1.25 -2.00 -6.77
C LYS A 104 -0.02 -1.85 -5.95
N TYR A 105 0.08 -1.55 -4.66
CA TYR A 105 -1.08 -1.39 -3.78
C TYR A 105 -0.75 -0.59 -2.52
N LEU A 106 -1.78 -0.10 -1.85
CA LEU A 106 -1.69 0.45 -0.50
C LEU A 106 -1.37 -0.67 0.52
N VAL A 107 -0.16 -0.62 1.07
CA VAL A 107 0.40 -1.64 1.96
C VAL A 107 -0.39 -1.74 3.26
N GLY A 108 -0.53 -2.93 3.83
CA GLY A 108 -1.22 -3.18 5.10
C GLY A 108 -0.49 -2.63 6.33
N TYR A 109 -0.36 -1.30 6.45
CA TYR A 109 0.26 -0.62 7.58
C TYR A 109 -0.78 0.24 8.32
N GLY A 110 -1.26 -0.26 9.45
CA GLY A 110 -2.48 0.28 10.07
C GLY A 110 -3.73 0.03 9.22
N LYS A 111 -4.90 0.42 9.75
CA LYS A 111 -6.19 0.22 9.08
C LYS A 111 -6.50 1.28 8.02
N ILE A 112 -6.03 2.51 8.25
CA ILE A 112 -6.36 3.66 7.40
C ILE A 112 -5.59 3.66 6.09
N ASN A 113 -4.38 3.08 6.03
CA ASN A 113 -3.55 3.16 4.83
C ASN A 113 -4.20 2.47 3.64
N THR A 114 -4.91 1.37 3.86
CA THR A 114 -5.54 0.56 2.79
C THR A 114 -6.87 1.12 2.31
N ILE A 115 -7.23 2.34 2.71
CA ILE A 115 -8.49 2.99 2.36
C ILE A 115 -8.15 4.21 1.50
N HIS A 116 -8.83 4.33 0.36
CA HIS A 116 -8.68 5.46 -0.54
C HIS A 116 -9.36 6.73 0.00
N PRO A 117 -8.89 7.93 -0.38
CA PRO A 117 -9.38 9.20 0.16
C PRO A 117 -10.90 9.38 0.10
N HIS A 118 -11.52 8.96 -1.00
CA HIS A 118 -12.96 9.07 -1.23
C HIS A 118 -13.80 8.24 -0.24
N ALA A 119 -13.20 7.27 0.46
CA ALA A 119 -13.85 6.42 1.46
C ALA A 119 -13.52 6.83 2.90
N TRP A 120 -12.69 7.86 3.11
CA TRP A 120 -12.39 8.36 4.44
C TRP A 120 -13.57 9.10 5.08
N GLN A 121 -13.60 9.08 6.41
CA GLN A 121 -14.49 9.92 7.22
C GLN A 121 -13.88 11.30 7.51
N PHE A 122 -12.72 11.58 6.93
CA PHE A 122 -11.94 12.80 7.12
C PHE A 122 -11.68 13.44 5.76
N ILE A 123 -11.46 14.75 5.75
CA ILE A 123 -11.09 15.49 4.53
C ILE A 123 -9.68 15.12 4.09
N GLU A 124 -8.77 14.96 5.05
CA GLU A 124 -7.36 14.66 4.80
C GLU A 124 -6.94 13.42 5.57
N ARG A 125 -5.87 12.79 5.07
CA ARG A 125 -5.21 11.69 5.76
C ARG A 125 -4.68 12.16 7.13
N PRO A 126 -4.68 11.34 8.19
CA PRO A 126 -4.09 11.75 9.46
C PRO A 126 -2.64 12.24 9.33
N LEU A 127 -2.30 13.34 10.01
CA LEU A 127 -1.00 14.03 9.87
C LEU A 127 0.20 13.09 10.02
N PHE A 128 0.17 12.18 11.01
CA PHE A 128 1.26 11.22 11.21
C PHE A 128 1.49 10.36 9.96
N HIS A 129 0.42 9.98 9.27
CA HIS A 129 0.50 9.15 8.08
C HIS A 129 1.11 9.92 6.91
N GLN A 130 0.75 11.21 6.76
CA GLN A 130 1.35 12.09 5.77
C GLN A 130 2.84 12.31 6.02
N VAL A 131 3.26 12.46 7.29
CA VAL A 131 4.67 12.67 7.65
C VAL A 131 5.54 11.47 7.28
N PHE A 132 5.04 10.23 7.44
CA PHE A 132 5.83 9.03 7.15
C PHE A 132 5.73 8.55 5.71
N PHE A 133 4.59 8.75 5.07
CA PHE A 133 4.30 8.13 3.77
C PHE A 133 3.86 9.12 2.69
N GLY A 134 3.82 10.42 2.98
CA GLY A 134 3.35 11.44 2.06
C GLY A 134 1.83 11.41 1.82
N PRO A 135 1.35 12.22 0.87
CA PRO A 135 -0.08 12.34 0.55
C PRO A 135 -0.67 11.03 -0.02
N GLU A 136 0.11 10.33 -0.85
CA GLU A 136 -0.25 9.05 -1.49
C GLU A 136 -0.32 7.88 -0.50
N GLY A 137 0.26 8.04 0.70
CA GLY A 137 0.35 6.96 1.67
C GLY A 137 1.38 5.91 1.32
N PHE A 138 1.34 4.79 2.05
CA PHE A 138 2.28 3.70 1.82
C PHE A 138 1.80 2.87 0.62
N ASN A 139 1.89 3.44 -0.57
CA ASN A 139 1.55 2.81 -1.85
C ASN A 139 2.83 2.37 -2.56
N ASP A 140 3.04 1.06 -2.69
CA ASP A 140 4.30 0.52 -3.22
C ASP A 140 4.06 -0.75 -4.04
N ILE A 141 5.08 -1.11 -4.83
CA ILE A 141 5.13 -2.39 -5.53
C ILE A 141 5.68 -3.44 -4.57
N GLY A 142 4.95 -4.52 -4.35
CA GLY A 142 5.40 -5.57 -3.44
C GLY A 142 4.65 -6.88 -3.54
N VAL A 143 5.00 -7.79 -2.64
CA VAL A 143 4.32 -9.06 -2.41
C VAL A 143 3.97 -9.16 -0.92
N ASN A 144 2.71 -9.46 -0.60
CA ASN A 144 2.21 -9.68 0.75
C ASN A 144 1.70 -11.11 0.90
N PHE A 145 2.01 -11.72 2.03
CA PHE A 145 1.52 -13.02 2.48
C PHE A 145 0.61 -12.80 3.67
N SER A 146 -0.62 -13.31 3.62
CA SER A 146 -1.60 -13.20 4.71
C SER A 146 -1.94 -14.59 5.25
N PHE A 147 -1.98 -14.70 6.57
CA PHE A 147 -2.28 -15.93 7.29
C PHE A 147 -3.36 -15.67 8.34
N ILE A 148 -4.43 -16.45 8.31
CA ILE A 148 -5.39 -16.52 9.41
C ILE A 148 -4.75 -17.40 10.49
N LEU A 149 -4.54 -16.83 11.67
CA LEU A 149 -3.96 -17.56 12.80
C LEU A 149 -5.03 -18.47 13.42
N PRO A 150 -4.67 -19.68 13.90
CA PRO A 150 -5.60 -20.61 14.51
C PRO A 150 -5.93 -20.16 15.94
N THR A 151 -6.79 -19.15 16.05
CA THR A 151 -7.29 -18.60 17.30
C THR A 151 -8.73 -19.07 17.51
N GLU A 152 -9.02 -19.67 18.67
CA GLU A 152 -10.33 -20.32 18.92
C GLU A 152 -11.43 -19.31 19.24
N SER A 153 -11.13 -18.32 20.09
CA SER A 153 -12.15 -17.41 20.65
C SER A 153 -12.22 -16.04 19.99
N PHE A 154 -11.33 -15.75 19.05
CA PHE A 154 -11.23 -14.48 18.36
C PHE A 154 -10.59 -14.69 16.99
N TYR A 155 -10.74 -13.74 16.08
CA TYR A 155 -10.12 -13.79 14.77
C TYR A 155 -8.77 -13.09 14.80
N SER A 156 -7.72 -13.67 14.21
CA SER A 156 -6.43 -13.00 14.06
C SER A 156 -5.82 -13.21 12.69
N ASN A 157 -5.22 -12.15 12.15
CA ASN A 157 -4.54 -12.17 10.87
C ASN A 157 -3.09 -11.70 11.02
N LEU A 158 -2.18 -12.41 10.37
CA LEU A 158 -0.78 -12.01 10.22
C LEU A 158 -0.48 -11.74 8.74
N ASP A 159 -0.10 -10.50 8.45
CA ASP A 159 0.38 -10.06 7.15
C ASP A 159 1.89 -9.85 7.20
N LEU A 160 2.59 -10.35 6.18
CA LEU A 160 4.02 -10.16 5.97
C LEU A 160 4.27 -9.74 4.53
N GLY A 161 4.83 -8.55 4.34
CA GLY A 161 5.07 -7.93 3.05
C GLY A 161 6.54 -7.66 2.76
N ILE A 162 6.90 -7.70 1.48
CA ILE A 162 8.16 -7.18 0.95
C ILE A 162 7.80 -6.22 -0.17
N CYS A 163 8.18 -4.95 0.00
CA CYS A 163 7.90 -3.86 -0.92
C CYS A 163 9.20 -3.33 -1.53
N LYS A 164 9.12 -2.73 -2.71
CA LYS A 164 10.26 -2.20 -3.46
C LYS A 164 10.95 -1.07 -2.70
N GLY A 165 10.20 -0.27 -1.95
CA GLY A 165 10.68 0.83 -1.13
C GLY A 165 10.46 2.22 -1.71
N ASP A 166 9.81 2.35 -2.87
CA ASP A 166 9.58 3.65 -3.51
C ASP A 166 8.73 4.57 -2.64
N ALA A 167 7.76 4.02 -1.90
CA ALA A 167 6.84 4.82 -1.09
C ALA A 167 7.53 5.62 0.04
N ILE A 168 8.72 5.20 0.47
CA ILE A 168 9.45 5.83 1.58
C ILE A 168 10.80 6.39 1.12
N ALA A 169 11.43 5.75 0.12
CA ALA A 169 12.77 6.09 -0.34
C ALA A 169 12.80 7.07 -1.51
N LYS A 170 11.66 7.30 -2.19
CA LYS A 170 11.63 8.15 -3.39
C LYS A 170 12.06 9.56 -3.01
N THR A 171 13.19 9.98 -3.56
CA THR A 171 13.60 11.38 -3.55
C THR A 171 12.74 12.10 -4.57
N GLU A 172 11.96 13.08 -4.12
CA GLU A 172 11.26 13.95 -5.05
C GLU A 172 12.27 14.81 -5.81
N VAL A 173 12.21 14.71 -7.14
CA VAL A 173 12.94 15.62 -8.03
C VAL A 173 12.09 16.88 -8.14
N PHE A 174 12.58 17.98 -7.55
CA PHE A 174 11.83 19.22 -7.43
C PHE A 174 11.70 19.99 -8.77
N ASP A 175 12.51 19.64 -9.77
CA ASP A 175 12.51 20.27 -11.10
C ASP A 175 12.11 19.27 -12.21
N PRO A 176 10.97 19.46 -12.91
CA PRO A 176 10.55 18.62 -14.03
C PRO A 176 11.57 18.55 -15.17
N ALA A 177 12.44 19.55 -15.34
CA ALA A 177 13.48 19.55 -16.37
C ALA A 177 14.62 18.57 -16.07
N ASP A 178 14.79 18.18 -14.81
CA ASP A 178 15.81 17.23 -14.35
C ASP A 178 15.25 15.82 -14.13
N ALA A 179 13.93 15.61 -14.25
CA ALA A 179 13.29 14.31 -14.09
C ALA A 179 13.84 13.22 -15.04
N ASP A 180 14.15 13.59 -16.29
CA ASP A 180 14.72 12.68 -17.29
C ASP A 180 16.22 12.38 -17.06
N ASN A 181 16.91 13.23 -16.30
CA ASN A 181 18.35 13.11 -16.02
C ASN A 181 18.64 12.60 -14.60
N TYR A 182 17.62 12.48 -13.75
CA TYR A 182 17.78 12.01 -12.38
C TYR A 182 17.87 10.48 -12.35
N VAL A 183 19.10 9.99 -12.22
CA VAL A 183 19.38 8.59 -11.92
C VAL A 183 19.54 8.47 -10.41
N ASP A 184 18.62 7.77 -9.73
CA ASP A 184 18.81 7.48 -8.31
C ASP A 184 19.91 6.42 -8.14
N PHE A 185 21.15 6.86 -7.97
CA PHE A 185 22.31 5.99 -7.75
C PHE A 185 22.26 5.22 -6.43
N ARG A 186 21.33 5.54 -5.51
CA ARG A 186 21.21 4.89 -4.21
C ARG A 186 20.60 3.49 -4.32
N GLY A 187 19.82 3.25 -5.37
CA GLY A 187 19.05 2.03 -5.54
C GLY A 187 17.92 1.91 -4.50
N ASN A 188 16.87 1.20 -4.87
CA ASN A 188 15.77 0.94 -3.93
C ASN A 188 16.12 -0.24 -3.03
N SER A 189 16.03 -0.02 -1.73
CA SER A 189 16.15 -1.10 -0.76
C SER A 189 14.77 -1.63 -0.40
N PRO A 190 14.57 -2.95 -0.36
CA PRO A 190 13.27 -3.50 -0.05
C PRO A 190 12.85 -3.13 1.38
N ILE A 191 11.55 -2.89 1.54
CA ILE A 191 10.93 -2.64 2.83
C ILE A 191 10.16 -3.89 3.23
N PHE A 192 10.51 -4.44 4.38
CA PHE A 192 9.78 -5.51 5.01
C PHE A 192 8.68 -4.91 5.87
N VAL A 193 7.46 -5.41 5.74
CA VAL A 193 6.31 -4.94 6.51
C VAL A 193 5.67 -6.13 7.20
N GLY A 194 5.22 -5.92 8.44
CA GLY A 194 4.44 -6.89 9.19
C GLY A 194 3.24 -6.22 9.81
N ARG A 195 2.09 -6.88 9.77
CA ARG A 195 0.90 -6.48 10.54
C ARG A 195 0.31 -7.69 11.23
N LEU A 196 0.05 -7.56 12.52
CA LEU A 196 -0.74 -8.49 13.29
C LEU A 196 -2.02 -7.78 13.71
N SER A 197 -3.18 -8.32 13.38
CA SER A 197 -4.46 -7.81 13.84
C SER A 197 -5.26 -8.90 14.53
N SER A 198 -6.01 -8.51 15.55
CA SER A 198 -6.93 -9.37 16.29
C SER A 198 -8.27 -8.67 16.44
N PHE A 199 -9.35 -9.42 16.21
CA PHE A 199 -10.72 -8.95 16.25
C PHE A 199 -11.54 -9.80 17.22
N PHE A 200 -12.24 -9.12 18.11
CA PHE A 200 -12.99 -9.69 19.22
C PHE A 200 -14.44 -9.22 19.14
N ASP A 201 -15.38 -10.16 19.07
CA ASP A 201 -16.80 -9.88 19.29
C ASP A 201 -17.03 -9.82 20.81
N LEU A 202 -17.41 -8.64 21.32
CA LEU A 202 -17.68 -8.46 22.75
C LEU A 202 -19.14 -8.78 23.07
N ASP A 203 -20.05 -8.36 22.18
CA ASP A 203 -21.48 -8.68 22.17
C ASP A 203 -22.03 -8.62 20.72
N ASP A 204 -23.35 -8.73 20.55
CA ASP A 204 -24.00 -8.77 19.23
C ASP A 204 -23.88 -7.46 18.41
N TYR A 205 -23.43 -6.35 19.03
CA TYR A 205 -23.38 -5.02 18.42
C TYR A 205 -22.03 -4.31 18.59
N THR A 206 -21.14 -4.87 19.42
CA THR A 206 -19.91 -4.23 19.86
C THR A 206 -18.74 -5.15 19.56
N ASN A 207 -17.87 -4.65 18.70
CA ASN A 207 -16.69 -5.36 18.27
C ASN A 207 -15.44 -4.54 18.61
N LEU A 208 -14.35 -5.21 18.92
CA LEU A 208 -13.05 -4.59 19.18
C LEU A 208 -12.02 -5.15 18.20
N GLU A 209 -11.31 -4.26 17.51
CA GLU A 209 -10.15 -4.61 16.71
C GLU A 209 -8.90 -3.97 17.32
N VAL A 210 -7.84 -4.74 17.46
CA VAL A 210 -6.52 -4.25 17.89
C VAL A 210 -5.49 -4.67 16.85
N GLY A 211 -4.63 -3.73 16.44
CA GLY A 211 -3.60 -3.95 15.45
C GLY A 211 -2.20 -3.58 15.93
N LEU A 212 -1.21 -4.22 15.33
CA LEU A 212 0.19 -3.85 15.44
C LEU A 212 0.82 -3.88 14.06
N SER A 213 1.47 -2.79 13.65
CA SER A 213 2.16 -2.71 12.36
C SER A 213 3.62 -2.32 12.53
N SER A 214 4.51 -2.94 11.77
CA SER A 214 5.93 -2.62 11.80
C SER A 214 6.48 -2.68 10.40
N SER A 215 7.43 -1.79 10.10
CA SER A 215 8.15 -1.80 8.84
C SER A 215 9.64 -1.66 9.10
N TYR A 216 10.44 -2.24 8.23
CA TYR A 216 11.88 -2.22 8.31
C TYR A 216 12.46 -2.13 6.91
N GLY A 217 13.27 -1.11 6.69
CA GLY A 217 14.04 -0.91 5.46
C GLY A 217 15.30 -0.11 5.77
N VAL A 218 16.34 -0.30 4.98
CA VAL A 218 17.57 0.50 5.06
C VAL A 218 17.51 1.50 3.93
N HIS A 219 17.51 2.80 4.25
CA HIS A 219 17.48 3.85 3.24
C HIS A 219 18.56 4.87 3.53
N ALA A 220 19.18 5.40 2.48
CA ALA A 220 20.08 6.54 2.60
C ALA A 220 19.23 7.76 3.00
N LYS A 221 19.63 8.43 4.09
CA LYS A 221 18.95 9.60 4.62
C LYS A 221 18.98 10.75 3.59
N MET A 222 17.86 11.44 3.40
CA MET A 222 17.84 12.72 2.70
C MET A 222 18.45 13.80 3.61
N ASP A 223 19.53 14.43 3.17
CA ASP A 223 20.15 15.54 3.91
C ASP A 223 19.45 16.85 3.49
N PHE A 224 18.53 17.33 4.32
CA PHE A 224 17.71 18.53 4.05
C PHE A 224 18.50 19.85 4.01
N ASN A 225 19.83 19.80 4.21
CA ASN A 225 20.70 20.98 4.29
C ASN A 225 21.58 21.20 3.05
N THR A 226 21.55 20.32 2.06
CA THR A 226 22.48 20.37 0.94
C THR A 226 21.74 20.39 -0.39
N VAL A 227 21.66 21.60 -0.96
CA VAL A 227 21.38 21.77 -2.39
C VAL A 227 22.53 21.11 -3.15
N GLY A 228 22.25 19.99 -3.81
CA GLY A 228 23.12 19.41 -4.82
C GLY A 228 24.36 18.67 -4.33
N ASP A 229 24.20 17.66 -3.46
CA ASP A 229 25.27 16.68 -3.23
C ASP A 229 24.86 15.27 -3.67
N SER A 230 25.33 14.88 -4.85
CA SER A 230 25.21 13.54 -5.43
C SER A 230 26.22 12.54 -4.84
N THR A 231 26.91 12.90 -3.74
CA THR A 231 27.94 12.06 -3.09
C THR A 231 27.68 11.73 -1.63
N ALA A 232 26.43 11.80 -1.16
CA ALA A 232 26.08 11.40 0.21
C ALA A 232 26.58 9.98 0.53
N GLU A 233 27.43 9.85 1.56
CA GLU A 233 27.96 8.57 2.02
C GLU A 233 26.82 7.63 2.42
N LEU A 234 26.92 6.35 2.02
CA LEU A 234 26.00 5.29 2.43
C LEU A 234 26.09 5.09 3.95
N GLU A 235 25.32 5.86 4.71
CA GLU A 235 25.22 5.65 6.14
C GLU A 235 24.27 4.46 6.39
N ASN A 236 24.85 3.33 6.81
CA ASN A 236 24.12 2.10 7.14
C ASN A 236 23.38 2.26 8.49
N LYS A 237 22.39 3.16 8.53
CA LYS A 237 21.53 3.38 9.69
C LYS A 237 20.19 2.71 9.45
N SER A 238 19.91 1.68 10.24
CA SER A 238 18.60 1.05 10.25
C SER A 238 17.59 2.02 10.86
N LEU A 239 16.59 2.47 10.09
CA LEU A 239 15.43 3.14 10.66
C LEU A 239 14.49 2.08 11.23
N LYS A 240 14.46 2.00 12.56
CA LYS A 240 13.58 1.09 13.32
C LYS A 240 12.37 1.90 13.79
N TYR A 241 11.28 1.85 13.05
CA TYR A 241 10.01 2.41 13.51
C TYR A 241 9.10 1.26 13.95
N PHE A 242 8.71 1.31 15.22
CA PHE A 242 7.68 0.45 15.80
C PHE A 242 6.41 1.30 15.92
N TYR A 243 5.30 0.84 15.34
CA TYR A 243 4.04 1.58 15.34
C TYR A 243 2.86 0.68 15.73
N GLY A 244 2.37 0.84 16.96
CA GLY A 244 1.08 0.29 17.38
C GLY A 244 -0.05 1.22 16.96
N GLY A 245 -1.09 0.67 16.33
CA GLY A 245 -2.28 1.39 15.90
C GLY A 245 -3.54 0.65 16.26
#